data_AF-A0A7K4KEA4-F1
#
_entry.id   AF-A0A7K4KEA4-F1
#
_cell.length_a   1.000
_cell.length_b   1.000
_cell.length_c   1.000
_cell.angle_alpha   90.00
_cell.angle_beta   90.00
_cell.angle_gamma   90.00
#
_symmetry.space_group_name_H-M   'P 1'
#
loop_
_entity.id
_entity.type
_entity.pdbx_description
1 polymer ?
#
loop_
_entity_poly.entity_id
_entity_poly.type
_entity_poly.pdbx_seq_one_letter_code
_entity_poly.pdbx_strand_id
1 'polypeptide(L)' 'AGERPFHCNQCGASFTQKGNLLRHIKLHSGEKPFKCPFCNYACRRRDALTGHLRTHSGGSRRAPAS' A
#
# COMPACT_ATOMS: atom_id res chain seq x y z
N ALA A 1 -0.66 -30.17 -19.25
CA ALA A 1 -1.27 -29.11 -18.43
C ALA A 1 -0.18 -28.13 -18.03
N GLY A 2 -0.42 -26.81 -18.11
CA GLY A 2 0.59 -25.82 -17.72
C GLY A 2 0.70 -25.75 -16.21
N GLU A 3 1.71 -26.40 -15.63
CA GLU A 3 1.95 -26.39 -14.19
C GLU A 3 2.26 -24.95 -13.73
N ARG A 4 1.53 -24.48 -12.71
CA ARG A 4 1.68 -23.13 -12.14
C ARG A 4 2.18 -23.26 -10.70
N PRO A 5 3.46 -23.63 -10.48
CA PRO A 5 3.97 -23.94 -9.15
C PRO A 5 4.00 -22.73 -8.21
N PHE A 6 3.98 -21.50 -8.75
CA PHE A 6 4.09 -20.28 -7.96
C PHE A 6 2.71 -19.74 -7.60
N HIS A 7 2.34 -19.80 -6.31
CA HIS A 7 1.04 -19.37 -5.81
C HIS A 7 1.16 -18.16 -4.89
N CYS A 8 0.14 -17.29 -4.93
CA CYS A 8 0.01 -16.14 -4.04
C CYS A 8 -0.75 -16.54 -2.78
N ASN A 9 -0.09 -16.48 -1.62
CA ASN A 9 -0.71 -16.85 -0.34
C ASN A 9 -1.81 -15.88 0.12
N GLN A 10 -1.93 -14.69 -0.47
CA GLN A 10 -2.98 -13.74 -0.11
C GLN A 10 -4.31 -13.98 -0.84
N CYS A 11 -4.27 -14.44 -2.09
CA CYS A 11 -5.48 -14.54 -2.93
C CYS A 11 -5.62 -15.87 -3.70
N GLY A 12 -4.65 -16.78 -3.57
CA GLY A 12 -4.64 -18.07 -4.26
C GLY A 12 -4.27 -18.00 -5.75
N ALA A 13 -3.92 -16.83 -6.28
CA ALA A 13 -3.53 -16.69 -7.69
C ALA A 13 -2.27 -17.51 -8.00
N SER A 14 -2.32 -18.32 -9.06
CA SER A 14 -1.23 -19.20 -9.48
C SER A 14 -0.53 -18.67 -10.74
N PHE A 15 0.77 -18.86 -10.86
CA PHE A 15 1.61 -18.34 -11.95
C PHE A 15 2.61 -19.41 -12.39
N THR A 16 2.92 -19.44 -13.69
CA THR A 16 3.94 -20.31 -14.29
C THR A 16 5.37 -19.83 -14.02
N GLN A 17 5.55 -18.54 -13.72
CA GLN A 17 6.87 -17.95 -13.46
C GLN A 17 6.91 -17.17 -12.15
N LYS A 18 8.03 -17.29 -11.43
CA LYS A 18 8.28 -16.57 -10.17
C LYS A 18 8.23 -15.05 -10.34
N GLY A 19 8.75 -14.51 -11.44
CA GLY A 19 8.72 -13.06 -11.71
C GLY A 19 7.30 -12.49 -11.79
N ASN A 20 6.36 -13.25 -12.36
CA ASN A 20 4.96 -12.85 -12.43
C ASN A 20 4.30 -12.86 -11.04
N LEU A 21 4.60 -13.87 -10.22
CA LEU A 21 4.19 -13.87 -8.81
C LEU A 21 4.75 -12.64 -8.09
N LEU A 22 6.06 -12.37 -8.17
CA LEU A 22 6.70 -11.22 -7.53
C LEU A 22 6.07 -9.86 -7.92
N ARG A 23 5.76 -9.66 -9.21
CA ARG A 23 5.05 -8.46 -9.67
C ARG A 23 3.63 -8.40 -9.11
N HIS A 24 2.94 -9.52 -9.05
CA HIS A 24 1.59 -9.62 -8.50
C HIS A 24 1.56 -9.33 -6.99
N ILE A 25 2.50 -9.85 -6.19
CA ILE A 25 2.56 -9.53 -4.74
C ILE A 25 2.88 -8.06 -4.46
N LYS A 26 3.49 -7.31 -5.38
CA LYS A 26 3.62 -5.83 -5.23
C LYS A 26 2.26 -5.13 -5.26
N LEU A 27 1.29 -5.67 -6.01
CA LEU A 27 -0.08 -5.14 -6.02
C LEU A 27 -0.74 -5.36 -4.65
N HIS A 28 -0.49 -6.51 -4.04
CA HIS A 28 -0.95 -6.89 -2.71
C HIS A 28 -0.29 -6.11 -1.57
N SER A 29 1.02 -5.91 -1.66
CA SER A 29 1.77 -5.06 -0.74
C SER A 29 1.15 -3.65 -0.69
N GLY A 30 0.43 -3.27 -1.75
CA GLY A 30 -0.30 -2.03 -1.83
C GLY A 30 0.64 -0.92 -1.43
N GLU A 31 1.87 -0.92 -2.00
CA GLU A 31 2.94 -0.02 -1.60
C GLU A 31 2.39 1.40 -1.69
N LYS A 32 1.97 1.87 -0.53
CA LYS A 32 1.34 3.14 -0.28
C LYS A 32 2.43 3.93 0.41
N PRO A 33 3.34 4.56 -0.36
CA PRO A 33 4.46 5.29 0.21
C PRO A 33 3.98 6.38 1.18
N PHE A 34 2.72 6.82 1.04
CA PHE A 34 2.12 7.82 1.90
C PHE A 34 1.24 7.15 2.96
N LYS A 35 1.84 6.92 4.13
CA LYS A 35 1.16 6.40 5.32
C LYS A 35 0.77 7.54 6.26
N CYS A 36 -0.39 7.44 6.88
CA CYS A 36 -0.81 8.34 7.94
C CYS A 36 -0.04 8.00 9.23
N PRO A 37 0.51 8.99 9.96
CA PRO A 37 1.18 8.75 11.23
C PRO A 37 0.20 8.55 12.40
N PHE A 38 -1.07 8.91 12.24
CA PHE A 38 -2.08 8.85 13.31
C PHE A 38 -2.99 7.62 13.22
N CYS A 39 -3.00 6.89 12.10
CA CYS A 39 -3.80 5.69 11.92
C CYS A 39 -3.22 4.77 10.83
N ASN A 40 -3.81 3.59 10.65
CA ASN A 40 -3.35 2.62 9.65
C ASN A 40 -3.79 2.95 8.20
N TYR A 41 -4.21 4.19 7.94
CA TYR A 41 -4.53 4.63 6.57
C TYR A 41 -3.25 4.83 5.77
N ALA A 42 -3.23 4.28 4.57
CA ALA A 42 -2.15 4.49 3.63
C ALA A 42 -2.71 4.64 2.21
N CYS A 43 -2.10 5.52 1.42
CA CYS A 43 -2.48 5.79 0.04
C CYS A 43 -1.25 5.93 -0.88
N ARG A 44 -1.51 5.86 -2.20
CA ARG A 44 -0.45 5.93 -3.22
C ARG A 44 -0.17 7.36 -3.71
N ARG A 45 -0.99 8.34 -3.28
CA ARG A 45 -0.89 9.74 -3.73
C ARG A 45 -0.73 10.69 -2.55
N ARG A 46 0.18 11.65 -2.66
CA ARG A 46 0.48 12.60 -1.57
C ARG A 46 -0.69 13.52 -1.24
N ASP A 47 -1.45 13.94 -2.26
CA ASP A 47 -2.64 14.80 -2.10
C ASP A 47 -3.74 14.08 -1.31
N ALA A 48 -3.94 12.78 -1.58
CA ALA A 48 -4.89 11.95 -0.83
C ALA A 48 -4.49 11.83 0.65
N LEU A 49 -3.18 11.64 0.95
CA LEU A 49 -2.71 11.67 2.34
C LEU A 49 -2.92 13.03 2.97
N THR A 50 -2.63 14.12 2.25
CA THR A 50 -2.76 15.49 2.78
C THR A 50 -4.21 15.82 3.11
N GLY A 51 -5.16 15.45 2.24
CA GLY A 51 -6.58 15.58 2.52
C GLY A 51 -7.03 14.71 3.71
N HIS A 52 -6.53 13.49 3.78
CA HIS A 52 -6.77 12.59 4.92
C HIS A 52 -6.21 13.16 6.25
N LEU A 53 -5.02 13.76 6.26
CA LEU A 53 -4.45 14.35 7.48
C LEU A 53 -5.36 15.44 8.08
N ARG A 54 -6.12 16.15 7.24
CA ARG A 54 -7.09 17.15 7.72
C ARG A 54 -8.21 16.54 8.55
N THR A 55 -8.57 15.27 8.34
CA THR A 55 -9.59 14.58 9.14
C THR A 55 -9.10 14.28 10.55
N HIS A 56 -7.79 14.13 10.75
CA HIS A 56 -7.18 14.05 12.08
C HIS A 56 -6.98 15.41 12.71
N SER A 57 -6.83 16.43 11.87
CA SER A 57 -6.32 17.73 12.32
C SER A 57 -7.36 18.60 12.99
N GLY A 58 -8.67 18.48 12.74
CA GLY A 58 -9.73 19.23 13.42
C GLY A 58 -9.58 20.77 13.54
N GLY A 59 -8.55 21.39 12.94
CA GLY A 59 -8.09 22.74 13.24
C GLY A 59 -6.69 22.80 13.89
N SER A 60 -5.74 23.36 13.15
CA SER A 60 -4.48 23.97 13.62
C SER A 60 -3.23 23.09 13.85
N ARG A 61 -2.35 23.18 12.84
CA ARG A 61 -0.88 23.26 12.87
C ARG A 61 -0.17 22.67 14.10
N ARG A 62 0.64 21.63 13.87
CA ARG A 62 1.94 21.51 14.54
C ARG A 62 3.04 21.72 13.51
N ALA A 63 3.71 22.85 13.64
CA ALA A 63 4.98 23.13 12.99
C ALA A 63 6.01 22.06 13.42
N PRO A 64 6.88 21.57 12.52
CA PRO A 64 8.03 20.79 12.95
C PRO A 64 8.96 21.71 13.74
N ALA A 65 9.38 21.22 14.90
CA ALA A 65 10.37 21.86 15.75
C ALA A 65 11.69 22.03 14.98
N SER A 66 12.25 23.23 15.08
CA SER A 66 13.69 23.50 14.98
C SER A 66 14.03 24.39 16.16
#